data_AF-A0A9W9GHF8-F1
#
_entry.id   AF-A0A9W9GHF8-F1
#
_cell.length_a   1.000
_cell.length_b   1.000
_cell.length_c   1.000
_cell.angle_alpha   90.00
_cell.angle_beta   90.00
_cell.angle_gamma   90.00
#
_symmetry.space_group_name_H-M   'P 1'
#
loop_
_entity.id
_entity.type
_entity.pdbx_description
1 polymer ?
#
loop_
_entity_poly.entity_id
_entity_poly.type
_entity_poly.pdbx_seq_one_letter_code
_entity_poly.pdbx_strand_id
1 'polypeptide(L)'
;MALIETKARPRWTHEPQVSMQEGAQIVALLKDRKPPAGEPVFLISQDGPELYISTATPSAAYLAYIKNQSSSLHGENFLQIHKYGPYDIREDMKMHAFSCLALSIVLKATS
;
A
#
# COMPACT_ATOMS: atom_id res chain seq x y z
N MET A 1 -6.17 0.13 -7.74
CA MET A 1 -5.84 1.58 -7.65
C MET A 1 -4.50 1.78 -6.92
N ALA A 2 -3.68 2.77 -7.31
CA ALA A 2 -2.34 2.98 -6.72
C ALA A 2 -2.05 4.45 -6.33
N LEU A 3 -1.32 4.64 -5.22
CA LEU A 3 -0.64 5.89 -4.84
C LEU A 3 0.87 5.73 -5.02
N ILE A 4 1.60 6.79 -5.38
CA ILE A 4 3.06 6.76 -5.56
C ILE A 4 3.73 7.80 -4.65
N GLU A 5 4.78 7.41 -3.92
CA GLU A 5 5.59 8.30 -3.06
C GLU A 5 7.10 8.06 -3.26
N THR A 6 7.92 9.12 -3.13
CA THR A 6 9.38 9.04 -3.16
C THR A 6 10.02 9.79 -1.99
N LYS A 7 10.98 9.16 -1.31
CA LYS A 7 11.82 9.72 -0.25
C LYS A 7 13.30 9.58 -0.62
N ALA A 8 14.10 10.59 -0.27
CA ALA A 8 15.52 10.63 -0.65
C ALA A 8 16.43 9.69 0.17
N ARG A 9 16.00 9.30 1.38
CA ARG A 9 16.84 8.53 2.32
C ARG A 9 16.35 7.08 2.46
N PRO A 10 17.25 6.14 2.83
CA PRO A 10 16.87 4.75 3.09
C PRO A 10 15.88 4.62 4.25
N ARG A 11 14.94 3.68 4.10
CA ARG A 11 13.84 3.43 5.04
C ARG A 11 14.29 3.06 6.45
N TRP A 12 15.30 2.20 6.58
CA TRP A 12 15.73 1.61 7.86
C TRP A 12 16.15 2.63 8.92
N THR A 13 16.48 3.86 8.51
CA THR A 13 16.83 4.97 9.42
C THR A 13 15.61 5.72 9.99
N HIS A 14 14.39 5.41 9.53
CA HIS A 14 13.16 6.14 9.85
C HIS A 14 11.96 5.22 10.17
N GLU A 15 12.19 3.94 10.44
CA GLU A 15 11.14 3.07 10.98
C GLU A 15 10.99 3.29 12.49
N PRO A 16 9.77 3.26 13.06
CA PRO A 16 8.49 2.88 12.43
C PRO A 16 7.72 4.01 11.73
N GLN A 17 8.26 5.24 11.71
CA GLN A 17 7.54 6.43 11.22
C GLN A 17 7.14 6.30 9.75
N VAL A 18 7.99 5.71 8.91
CA VAL A 18 7.65 5.43 7.50
C VAL A 18 6.44 4.50 7.42
N SER A 19 6.43 3.38 8.14
CA SER A 19 5.29 2.45 8.13
C SER A 19 4.00 3.11 8.63
N MET A 20 4.07 3.97 9.66
CA MET A 20 2.92 4.72 10.14
C MET A 20 2.38 5.70 9.08
N GLN A 21 3.27 6.42 8.40
CA GLN A 21 2.91 7.36 7.33
C GLN A 21 2.26 6.63 6.14
N GLU A 22 2.87 5.54 5.67
CA GLU A 22 2.37 4.71 4.58
C GLU A 22 0.99 4.10 4.91
N GLY A 23 0.81 3.65 6.16
CA GLY A 23 -0.48 3.19 6.66
C GLY A 23 -1.54 4.30 6.63
N ALA A 24 -1.20 5.51 7.07
CA ALA A 24 -2.11 6.66 7.02
C ALA A 24 -2.49 7.02 5.57
N GLN A 25 -1.54 6.95 4.63
CA GLN A 25 -1.81 7.18 3.20
C GLN A 25 -2.78 6.14 2.62
N ILE A 26 -2.60 4.86 2.94
CA ILE A 26 -3.53 3.80 2.53
C ILE A 26 -4.93 4.07 3.09
N VAL A 27 -5.05 4.45 4.37
CA VAL A 27 -6.35 4.79 4.97
C VAL A 27 -6.97 6.02 4.31
N ALA A 28 -6.18 7.05 4.02
CA ALA A 28 -6.65 8.23 3.30
C ALA A 28 -7.17 7.87 1.90
N LEU A 29 -6.45 7.01 1.18
CA LEU A 29 -6.83 6.51 -0.14
C LEU A 29 -8.17 5.74 -0.08
N LEU A 30 -8.35 4.89 0.92
CA LEU A 30 -9.60 4.16 1.15
C LEU A 30 -10.79 5.11 1.42
N LYS A 31 -10.57 6.19 2.18
CA LYS A 31 -11.61 7.19 2.50
C LYS A 31 -11.99 8.04 1.29
N ASP A 32 -11.01 8.47 0.50
CA ASP A 32 -11.20 9.31 -0.69
C ASP A 32 -11.95 8.54 -1.77
N ARG A 33 -11.49 7.34 -2.08
CA ARG A 33 -11.90 6.60 -3.29
C ARG A 33 -13.00 5.60 -3.06
N LYS A 34 -13.24 5.21 -1.81
CA LYS A 34 -14.34 4.36 -1.37
C LYS A 34 -14.46 3.07 -2.21
N PRO A 35 -13.37 2.29 -2.36
CA PRO A 35 -13.42 1.06 -3.13
C PRO A 35 -14.44 0.08 -2.52
N PRO A 36 -14.99 -0.84 -3.35
CA PRO A 36 -15.72 -2.00 -2.86
C PRO A 36 -14.92 -2.80 -1.82
N ALA A 37 -15.63 -3.43 -0.88
CA ALA A 37 -14.99 -4.37 0.03
C ALA A 37 -14.35 -5.53 -0.75
N GLY A 38 -13.18 -5.97 -0.34
CA GLY A 38 -12.42 -7.01 -1.05
C GLY A 38 -11.62 -6.51 -2.25
N GLU A 39 -11.76 -5.24 -2.67
CA GLU A 39 -10.92 -4.68 -3.73
C GLU A 39 -9.60 -4.14 -3.16
N PRO A 40 -8.44 -4.59 -3.66
CA PRO A 40 -7.15 -4.17 -3.14
C PRO A 40 -6.81 -2.73 -3.54
N VAL A 41 -6.22 -2.01 -2.59
CA VAL A 41 -5.50 -0.77 -2.85
C VAL A 41 -4.00 -1.01 -2.79
N PHE A 42 -3.26 -0.22 -3.56
CA PHE A 42 -1.81 -0.32 -3.66
C PHE A 42 -1.16 1.03 -3.34
N LEU A 43 0.01 0.97 -2.72
CA LEU A 43 0.92 2.08 -2.52
C LEU A 43 2.28 1.62 -3.05
N ILE A 44 2.81 2.33 -4.03
CA ILE A 44 4.17 2.15 -4.51
C ILE A 44 5.01 3.24 -3.85
N SER A 45 6.04 2.86 -3.12
CA SER A 45 6.92 3.82 -2.47
C SER A 45 8.37 3.58 -2.82
N GLN A 46 9.15 4.66 -2.85
CA GLN A 46 10.58 4.64 -3.03
C GLN A 46 11.25 5.30 -1.83
N ASP A 47 12.24 4.62 -1.24
CA ASP A 47 13.10 5.15 -0.18
C ASP A 47 14.56 5.01 -0.59
N GLY A 48 15.18 6.12 -1.01
CA GLY A 48 16.52 6.09 -1.62
C GLY A 48 16.53 5.25 -2.91
N PRO A 49 17.42 4.24 -3.04
CA PRO A 49 17.44 3.36 -4.22
C PRO A 49 16.46 2.18 -4.13
N GLU A 50 15.67 2.07 -3.05
CA GLU A 50 14.81 0.91 -2.80
C GLU A 50 13.36 1.25 -3.13
N LEU A 51 12.71 0.39 -3.93
CA LEU A 51 11.28 0.43 -4.20
C LEU A 51 10.54 -0.60 -3.35
N TYR A 52 9.30 -0.28 -3.01
CA TYR A 52 8.37 -1.12 -2.27
C TYR A 52 6.98 -1.06 -2.89
N ILE A 53 6.24 -2.16 -2.77
CA ILE A 53 4.80 -2.21 -3.07
C ILE A 53 4.10 -2.63 -1.80
N SER A 54 3.28 -1.75 -1.25
CA SER A 54 2.37 -2.04 -0.14
C SER A 54 0.95 -2.24 -0.68
N THR A 55 0.24 -3.24 -0.18
CA THR A 55 -1.15 -3.52 -0.57
C THR A 55 -2.01 -3.84 0.63
N ALA A 56 -3.28 -3.47 0.54
CA ALA A 56 -4.26 -3.76 1.57
C ALA A 56 -5.62 -4.05 0.94
N THR A 57 -6.30 -5.06 1.47
CA THR A 57 -7.64 -5.45 1.04
C THR A 57 -8.60 -5.21 2.20
N PRO A 58 -9.44 -4.17 2.14
CA PRO A 58 -10.31 -3.81 3.24
C PRO A 58 -11.53 -4.72 3.30
N SER A 59 -11.90 -5.16 4.51
CA SER A 59 -13.19 -5.82 4.75
C SER A 59 -14.33 -4.79 4.76
N ALA A 60 -15.57 -5.25 4.57
CA ALA A 60 -16.74 -4.38 4.70
C ALA A 60 -16.83 -3.76 6.11
N ALA A 61 -16.51 -4.53 7.14
CA ALA A 61 -16.48 -4.06 8.53
C ALA A 61 -15.43 -2.96 8.73
N TYR A 62 -14.23 -3.12 8.17
CA TYR A 62 -13.20 -2.09 8.21
C TYR A 62 -13.65 -0.80 7.52
N LEU A 63 -14.24 -0.92 6.32
CA LEU A 63 -14.75 0.25 5.57
C LEU A 63 -15.85 0.99 6.32
N ALA A 64 -16.77 0.27 6.97
CA ALA A 64 -17.81 0.86 7.81
C ALA A 64 -17.21 1.59 9.02
N TYR A 65 -16.21 0.98 9.67
CA TYR A 65 -15.51 1.57 10.82
C TYR A 65 -14.81 2.88 10.46
N ILE A 66 -13.97 2.91 9.41
CA ILE A 66 -13.22 4.14 9.05
C ILE A 66 -14.14 5.27 8.53
N LYS A 67 -15.38 4.95 8.16
CA LYS A 67 -16.45 5.90 7.77
C LYS A 67 -17.33 6.34 8.95
N ASN A 68 -17.00 5.95 10.18
CA ASN A 68 -17.81 6.20 11.38
C ASN A 68 -19.24 5.64 11.30
N GLN A 69 -19.46 4.59 10.50
CA GLN A 69 -20.74 3.88 10.40
C GLN A 69 -20.84 2.72 11.41
N SER A 70 -19.71 2.34 12.02
CA SER A 70 -19.62 1.42 13.15
C SER A 70 -18.77 2.05 14.25
N SER A 71 -19.19 1.90 15.50
CA SER A 71 -18.47 2.41 16.69
C SER A 71 -17.37 1.46 17.19
N SER A 72 -17.35 0.22 16.69
CA SER A 72 -16.37 -0.79 17.10
C SER A 72 -15.89 -1.61 15.92
N LEU A 73 -14.67 -2.11 16.03
CA LEU A 73 -14.04 -3.00 15.06
C LEU A 73 -13.35 -4.12 15.82
N HIS A 74 -13.71 -5.35 15.52
CA HIS A 74 -13.03 -6.52 16.06
C HIS A 74 -11.64 -6.68 15.42
N GLY A 75 -10.68 -7.21 16.17
CA GLY A 75 -9.27 -7.26 15.76
C GLY A 75 -9.02 -8.02 14.46
N GLU A 76 -9.80 -9.06 14.17
CA GLU A 76 -9.72 -9.83 12.92
C GLU A 76 -10.15 -9.02 11.69
N ASN A 77 -10.82 -7.88 11.90
CA ASN A 77 -11.22 -6.96 10.84
C ASN A 77 -10.26 -5.76 10.73
N PHE A 78 -9.14 -5.75 11.47
CA PHE A 78 -8.11 -4.74 11.28
C PHE A 78 -7.47 -4.89 9.90
N LEU A 79 -7.31 -3.76 9.21
CA LEU A 79 -6.67 -3.74 7.89
C LEU A 79 -5.23 -4.25 8.01
N GLN A 80 -4.94 -5.33 7.28
CA GLN A 80 -3.60 -5.85 7.13
C GLN A 80 -2.96 -5.25 5.87
N ILE A 81 -1.79 -4.63 6.04
CA ILE A 81 -1.00 -4.08 4.95
C ILE A 81 0.16 -5.03 4.70
N HIS A 82 0.21 -5.59 3.49
CA HIS A 82 1.30 -6.46 3.05
C HIS A 82 2.29 -5.64 2.23
N LYS A 83 3.57 -5.72 2.57
CA LYS A 83 4.65 -5.00 1.91
C LYS A 83 5.59 -5.95 1.18
N TYR A 84 5.92 -5.62 -0.06
CA TYR A 84 6.85 -6.34 -0.92
C TYR A 84 8.05 -5.44 -1.26
N GLY A 85 9.24 -6.04 -1.32
CA GLY A 85 10.53 -5.35 -1.50
C GLY A 85 11.53 -5.68 -0.39
N PRO A 86 12.69 -5.01 -0.33
CA PRO A 86 13.11 -3.93 -1.22
C PRO A 86 13.49 -4.40 -2.62
N TYR A 87 13.10 -3.63 -3.64
CA TYR A 87 13.61 -3.77 -5.01
C TYR A 87 14.61 -2.64 -5.28
N ASP A 88 15.91 -2.96 -5.33
CA ASP A 88 16.95 -1.98 -5.60
C ASP A 88 16.94 -1.59 -7.09
N ILE A 89 16.80 -0.28 -7.37
CA ILE A 89 16.73 0.25 -8.74
C ILE A 89 18.03 0.07 -9.54
N ARG A 90 19.13 -0.27 -8.86
CA ARG A 90 20.45 -0.49 -9.46
C ARG A 90 20.66 -1.95 -9.86
N GLU A 91 19.75 -2.85 -9.48
CA GLU A 91 19.82 -4.28 -9.77
C GLU A 91 18.79 -4.67 -10.83
N ASP A 92 19.27 -5.06 -12.02
CA ASP A 92 18.43 -5.40 -13.19
C ASP A 92 17.36 -6.46 -12.87
N MET A 93 17.74 -7.56 -12.22
CA MET A 93 16.80 -8.63 -11.86
C MET A 93 15.68 -8.14 -10.90
N LYS A 94 16.01 -7.25 -9.96
CA LYS A 94 15.02 -6.69 -9.03
C LYS A 94 14.09 -5.72 -9.75
N MET A 95 14.62 -4.90 -10.66
CA MET A 95 13.83 -4.01 -11.50
C MET A 95 12.92 -4.77 -12.46
N HIS A 96 13.38 -5.87 -13.04
CA HIS A 96 12.53 -6.77 -13.82
C HIS A 96 11.36 -7.30 -12.97
N ALA A 97 11.63 -7.87 -11.79
CA ALA A 97 10.60 -8.36 -10.90
C ALA A 97 9.59 -7.27 -10.48
N PHE A 98 10.09 -6.09 -10.11
CA PHE A 98 9.26 -4.94 -9.78
C PHE A 98 8.38 -4.51 -10.96
N SER A 99 8.96 -4.40 -12.17
CA SER A 99 8.24 -3.99 -13.38
C SER A 99 7.12 -4.96 -13.74
N CYS A 100 7.33 -6.27 -13.59
CA CYS A 100 6.28 -7.28 -13.80
C CYS A 100 5.11 -7.09 -12.83
N LEU A 101 5.39 -6.85 -11.55
CA LEU A 101 4.37 -6.59 -10.54
C LEU A 101 3.62 -5.27 -10.81
N ALA A 102 4.35 -4.20 -11.09
CA ALA A 102 3.77 -2.90 -11.39
C ALA A 102 2.88 -2.96 -12.65
N LEU A 103 3.34 -3.61 -13.72
CA LEU A 103 2.54 -3.84 -14.92
C LEU A 103 1.28 -4.65 -14.62
N SER A 104 1.39 -5.69 -13.80
CA SER A 104 0.24 -6.51 -13.40
C SER A 104 -0.82 -5.70 -12.64
N ILE A 105 -0.38 -4.79 -11.76
CA ILE A 105 -1.28 -3.88 -11.02
C ILE A 105 -1.99 -2.93 -11.99
N VAL A 106 -1.27 -2.36 -12.97
CA VAL A 106 -1.84 -1.46 -13.98
C VAL A 106 -2.87 -2.20 -14.83
N LEU A 107 -2.52 -3.38 -15.37
CA LEU A 107 -3.43 -4.18 -16.18
C LEU A 107 -4.71 -4.55 -15.42
N LYS A 108 -4.59 -4.91 -14.13
CA LYS A 108 -5.74 -5.23 -13.29
C LYS A 108 -6.62 -4.01 -12.99
N ALA A 109 -6.08 -2.80 -13.02
CA ALA A 109 -6.84 -1.57 -12.82
C ALA A 109 -7.58 -1.10 -14.08
N THR A 110 -7.18 -1.58 -15.26
CA THR A 110 -7.78 -1.22 -16.56
C THR A 110 -8.73 -2.29 -17.13
N SER A 111 -8.81 -3.47 -16.49
CA SER A 111 -9.69 -4.57 -16.86
C SER A 111 -11.04 -4.49 -16.15
#